data_AF-A0A4Q5R595-F1
#
_entry.id   AF-A0A4Q5R595-F1
#
_cell.length_a   1.000
_cell.length_b   1.000
_cell.length_c   1.000
_cell.angle_alpha   90.00
_cell.angle_beta   90.00
_cell.angle_gamma   90.00
#
_symmetry.space_group_name_H-M   'P 1'
#
loop_
_entity.id
_entity.type
_entity.pdbx_description
1 polymer ?
#
loop_
_entity_poly.entity_id
_entity_poly.type
_entity_poly.pdbx_seq_one_letter_code
_entity_poly.pdbx_strand_id
1 'polypeptide(L)'
;MELNALTAISPIDGRYRKQLHHLDEYFSEFALMKYRVLVEVEYFLFLSSKKFFSLPAAIKTEVNAIASDFNLEDAQKIKETEAITNHDVKAVEYF
;
A
#
# COMPACT_ATOMS: atom_id res chain seq x y z
N MET A 1 -0.48 21.05 16.36
CA MET A 1 -0.45 21.87 15.13
C MET A 1 -0.61 20.92 13.97
N GLU A 2 -1.46 21.25 12.99
CA GLU A 2 -1.58 20.44 11.77
C GLU A 2 -0.27 20.43 10.97
N LEU A 3 0.01 19.31 10.30
CA LEU A 3 1.19 19.18 9.45
C LEU A 3 1.03 20.03 8.18
N ASN A 4 1.98 20.92 7.93
CA ASN A 4 2.13 21.69 6.70
C ASN A 4 3.60 22.03 6.47
N ALA A 5 3.92 22.73 5.37
CA ALA A 5 5.31 23.01 5.00
C ALA A 5 6.10 23.86 6.02
N LEU A 6 5.43 24.64 6.88
CA LEU A 6 6.05 25.45 7.93
C LEU A 6 6.15 24.72 9.27
N THR A 7 5.29 23.72 9.52
CA THR A 7 5.27 22.94 10.78
C THR A 7 5.97 21.59 10.66
N ALA A 8 6.33 21.15 9.45
CA ALA A 8 7.09 19.94 9.22
C ALA A 8 8.46 19.99 9.91
N ILE A 9 8.80 18.95 10.66
CA ILE A 9 10.10 18.83 11.36
C ILE A 9 11.23 18.63 10.35
N SER A 10 11.00 17.74 9.36
CA SER A 10 11.96 17.48 8.29
C SER A 10 11.75 18.48 7.15
N PRO A 11 12.82 19.10 6.61
CA PRO A 11 12.70 19.98 5.46
C PRO A 11 12.36 19.23 4.16
N ILE A 12 12.51 17.89 4.12
CA ILE A 12 12.11 17.06 2.98
C ILE A 12 10.60 17.18 2.72
N ASP A 13 9.81 17.15 3.79
CA ASP A 13 8.34 17.26 3.73
C ASP A 13 7.84 18.71 3.79
N GLY A 14 8.73 19.67 4.04
CA GLY A 14 8.43 21.10 4.09
C GLY A 14 9.15 21.90 2.99
N ARG A 15 10.26 22.53 3.35
CA ARG A 15 11.02 23.47 2.48
C ARG A 15 11.32 22.91 1.08
N TYR A 16 11.63 21.62 0.98
CA TYR A 16 12.05 20.95 -0.26
C TYR A 16 10.96 20.09 -0.88
N ARG A 17 9.72 20.14 -0.35
CA ARG A 17 8.62 19.29 -0.81
C ARG A 17 8.33 19.50 -2.29
N LYS A 18 8.40 20.73 -2.80
CA LYS A 18 8.14 21.03 -4.22
C LYS A 18 9.09 20.25 -5.15
N GLN A 19 10.36 20.13 -4.79
CA GLN A 19 11.38 19.41 -5.56
C GLN A 19 11.25 17.90 -5.40
N LEU A 20 10.84 17.43 -4.23
CA LEU A 20 10.89 16.03 -3.84
C LEU A 20 9.53 15.34 -3.83
N HIS A 21 8.43 16.03 -4.18
CA HIS A 21 7.09 15.49 -3.94
C HIS A 21 6.88 14.11 -4.56
N HIS A 22 7.33 13.92 -5.80
CA HIS A 22 7.31 12.66 -6.56
C HIS A 22 7.95 11.45 -5.86
N LEU A 23 8.77 11.66 -4.82
CA LEU A 23 9.38 10.57 -4.06
C LEU A 23 8.38 9.92 -3.08
N ASP A 24 7.27 10.58 -2.75
CA ASP A 24 6.24 9.99 -1.87
C ASP A 24 5.58 8.76 -2.47
N GLU A 25 5.49 8.67 -3.80
CA GLU A 25 4.98 7.51 -4.54
C GLU A 25 5.81 6.25 -4.32
N TYR A 26 7.02 6.36 -3.73
CA TYR A 26 7.96 5.27 -3.52
C TYR A 26 8.40 5.10 -2.07
N PHE A 27 8.54 6.19 -1.32
CA PHE A 27 9.18 6.18 0.00
C PHE A 27 8.27 6.62 1.16
N SER A 28 7.01 6.96 0.88
CA SER A 28 6.03 7.20 1.94
C SER A 28 5.52 5.89 2.55
N GLU A 29 4.86 5.98 3.71
CA GLU A 29 4.14 4.86 4.29
C GLU A 29 3.02 4.35 3.36
N PHE A 30 2.33 5.25 2.66
CA PHE A 30 1.36 4.90 1.63
C PHE A 30 2.00 4.05 0.52
N ALA A 31 3.16 4.48 0.01
CA ALA A 31 3.89 3.73 -1.02
C ALA A 31 4.34 2.37 -0.49
N LEU A 32 4.86 2.29 0.74
CA LEU A 32 5.23 1.02 1.35
C LEU A 32 4.05 0.04 1.40
N MET A 33 2.86 0.51 1.80
CA MET A 33 1.64 -0.32 1.80
C MET A 33 1.21 -0.71 0.38
N LYS A 34 1.19 0.24 -0.56
CA LYS A 34 0.87 0.00 -1.97
C LYS A 34 1.73 -1.11 -2.57
N TYR A 35 3.05 -1.05 -2.36
CA TYR A 35 3.97 -2.05 -2.88
C TYR A 35 3.88 -3.39 -2.15
N ARG A 36 3.53 -3.41 -0.86
CA ARG A 36 3.25 -4.67 -0.14
C ARG A 36 2.02 -5.37 -0.70
N VAL A 37 0.92 -4.64 -0.88
CA VAL A 37 -0.31 -5.17 -1.51
C VAL A 37 0.00 -5.71 -2.91
N LEU A 38 0.77 -4.97 -3.72
CA LEU A 38 1.20 -5.43 -5.03
C LEU A 38 1.94 -6.78 -4.96
N VAL A 39 2.92 -6.91 -4.06
CA VAL A 39 3.70 -8.14 -3.91
C VAL A 39 2.82 -9.32 -3.49
N GLU A 40 1.93 -9.13 -2.52
CA GLU A 40 1.03 -10.21 -2.05
C GLU A 40 0.05 -10.66 -3.14
N VAL A 41 -0.52 -9.71 -3.89
CA VAL A 41 -1.41 -9.98 -5.03
C VAL A 41 -0.67 -10.76 -6.12
N GLU A 42 0.50 -10.28 -6.53
CA GLU A 42 1.34 -10.95 -7.55
C GLU A 42 1.76 -12.36 -7.09
N TYR A 43 2.11 -12.51 -5.82
CA TYR A 43 2.48 -13.80 -5.25
C TYR A 43 1.30 -14.78 -5.26
N PHE A 44 0.10 -14.34 -4.86
CA PHE A 44 -1.11 -15.16 -4.89
C PHE A 44 -1.46 -15.62 -6.32
N LEU A 45 -1.41 -14.69 -7.29
CA LEU A 45 -1.64 -15.00 -8.70
C LEU A 45 -0.57 -15.94 -9.27
N PHE A 46 0.69 -15.75 -8.87
CA PHE A 46 1.80 -16.63 -9.22
C PHE A 46 1.56 -18.06 -8.73
N LEU A 47 1.15 -18.26 -7.47
CA LEU A 47 0.82 -19.59 -6.94
C LEU A 47 -0.32 -20.26 -7.73
N SER A 48 -1.35 -19.50 -8.10
CA SER A 48 -2.41 -20.00 -8.98
C SER A 48 -1.86 -20.41 -10.36
N SER A 49 -0.95 -19.63 -10.94
CA SER A 49 -0.31 -19.96 -12.23
C SER A 49 0.53 -21.24 -12.18
N LYS A 50 1.12 -21.53 -11.01
CA LYS A 50 1.89 -22.75 -10.73
C LYS A 50 1.00 -23.96 -10.39
N LYS A 51 -0.33 -23.81 -10.48
CA LYS A 51 -1.32 -24.86 -10.25
C LYS A 51 -1.33 -25.40 -8.81
N PHE A 52 -0.85 -24.63 -7.84
CA PHE A 52 -1.08 -24.96 -6.41
C PHE A 52 -2.58 -24.92 -6.08
N PHE A 53 -3.32 -24.03 -6.76
CA PHE A 53 -4.78 -23.96 -6.72
C PHE A 53 -5.32 -23.31 -8.01
N SER A 54 -6.62 -23.46 -8.26
CA SER A 54 -7.29 -22.89 -9.43
C SER A 54 -8.07 -21.63 -9.05
N LEU A 55 -7.96 -20.59 -9.85
CA LEU A 55 -8.78 -19.37 -9.75
C LEU A 55 -9.55 -19.16 -11.05
N PRO A 56 -10.86 -18.88 -10.99
CA PRO A 56 -11.62 -18.41 -12.15
C PRO A 56 -11.01 -17.12 -12.72
N ALA A 57 -11.15 -16.92 -14.04
CA ALA A 57 -10.61 -15.74 -14.71
C ALA A 57 -11.17 -14.43 -14.13
N ALA A 58 -12.46 -14.39 -13.78
CA ALA A 58 -13.10 -13.23 -13.14
C ALA A 58 -12.42 -12.86 -11.81
N ILE A 59 -12.17 -13.86 -10.94
CA ILE A 59 -11.48 -13.63 -9.66
C ILE A 59 -10.05 -13.14 -9.86
N LYS A 60 -9.34 -13.63 -10.89
CA LYS A 60 -8.00 -13.10 -11.21
C LYS A 60 -8.05 -11.63 -11.59
N THR A 61 -9.07 -11.21 -12.35
CA THR A 61 -9.26 -9.80 -12.70
C THR A 61 -9.55 -8.96 -11.46
N GLU A 62 -10.45 -9.41 -10.59
CA GLU A 62 -10.77 -8.73 -9.34
C GLU A 62 -9.55 -8.59 -8.42
N VAL A 63 -8.77 -9.67 -8.25
CA VAL A 63 -7.56 -9.66 -7.41
C VAL A 63 -6.48 -8.72 -7.97
N ASN A 64 -6.30 -8.66 -9.30
CA ASN A 64 -5.40 -7.68 -9.91
C ASN A 64 -5.86 -6.23 -9.66
N ALA A 65 -7.17 -5.99 -9.68
CA ALA A 65 -7.74 -4.66 -9.48
C ALA A 65 -7.41 -4.10 -8.07
N ILE A 66 -7.31 -4.97 -7.05
CA ILE A 66 -6.90 -4.57 -5.69
C ILE A 66 -5.54 -3.85 -5.71
N ALA A 67 -4.57 -4.35 -6.48
CA ALA A 67 -3.26 -3.74 -6.57
C ALA A 67 -3.24 -2.51 -7.50
N SER A 68 -3.99 -2.52 -8.61
CA SER A 68 -4.00 -1.41 -9.58
C SER A 68 -4.74 -0.18 -9.06
N ASP A 69 -5.79 -0.39 -8.27
CA ASP A 69 -6.72 0.66 -7.84
C ASP A 69 -6.48 1.09 -6.38
N PHE A 70 -5.39 0.61 -5.77
CA PHE A 70 -5.01 0.92 -4.40
C PHE A 70 -4.91 2.43 -4.15
N ASN A 71 -5.63 2.91 -3.14
CA ASN A 71 -5.81 4.32 -2.86
C ASN A 71 -5.67 4.65 -1.36
N LEU A 72 -5.84 5.92 -1.00
CA LEU A 72 -5.66 6.39 0.38
C LEU A 72 -6.68 5.80 1.37
N GLU A 73 -7.90 5.49 0.93
CA GLU A 73 -8.92 4.88 1.79
C GLU A 73 -8.52 3.44 2.16
N ASP A 74 -7.90 2.72 1.23
CA ASP A 74 -7.36 1.39 1.46
C ASP A 74 -6.18 1.40 2.42
N ALA A 75 -5.24 2.34 2.24
CA ALA A 75 -4.15 2.54 3.20
C ALA A 75 -4.68 2.85 4.61
N GLN A 76 -5.77 3.62 4.72
CA GLN A 76 -6.40 3.93 6.00
C GLN A 76 -7.01 2.68 6.66
N LYS A 77 -7.66 1.78 5.90
CA LYS A 77 -8.16 0.49 6.41
C LYS A 77 -7.03 -0.40 6.93
N ILE A 78 -5.88 -0.41 6.24
CA ILE A 78 -4.68 -1.14 6.71
C ILE A 78 -4.21 -0.56 8.05
N LYS A 79 -4.14 0.78 8.19
CA LYS A 79 -3.77 1.42 9.48
C LYS A 79 -4.73 1.09 10.60
N GLU A 80 -6.03 1.04 10.34
CA GLU A 80 -7.04 0.65 11.34
C GLU A 80 -6.83 -0.79 11.83
N THR A 81 -6.50 -1.70 10.90
CA THR A 81 -6.19 -3.09 11.23
C THR A 81 -4.85 -3.23 11.95
N GLU A 82 -3.84 -2.43 11.56
CA GLU A 82 -2.54 -2.37 12.22
C GLU A 82 -2.67 -1.93 13.67
N ALA A 83 -3.58 -1.00 13.99
CA ALA A 83 -3.82 -0.56 15.36
C ALA A 83 -4.28 -1.70 16.30
N ILE A 84 -4.92 -2.74 15.75
CA ILE A 84 -5.33 -3.93 16.50
C ILE A 84 -4.22 -4.98 16.53
N THR A 85 -3.58 -5.24 15.39
CA THR A 85 -2.58 -6.31 15.24
C THR A 85 -1.20 -5.94 15.77
N ASN A 86 -0.90 -4.64 15.85
CA ASN A 86 0.42 -4.06 16.10
C ASN A 86 1.50 -4.62 15.16
N HIS A 87 1.11 -4.96 13.92
CA HIS A 87 1.98 -5.53 12.89
C HIS A 87 1.51 -5.14 11.49
N ASP A 88 2.33 -4.35 10.81
CA ASP A 88 2.06 -3.77 9.49
C ASP A 88 1.83 -4.79 8.36
N VAL A 89 2.70 -5.80 8.21
CA VAL A 89 2.54 -6.85 7.19
C VAL A 89 1.30 -7.70 7.47
N LYS A 90 1.01 -8.00 8.75
CA LYS A 90 -0.19 -8.77 9.10
C LYS A 90 -1.46 -7.98 8.79
N ALA A 91 -1.44 -6.66 8.97
CA ALA A 91 -2.56 -5.80 8.58
C ALA A 91 -2.79 -5.80 7.06
N VAL A 92 -1.73 -5.86 6.24
CA VAL A 92 -1.85 -6.03 4.78
C VAL A 92 -2.45 -7.40 4.42
N GLU A 93 -2.11 -8.47 5.14
CA GLU A 93 -2.70 -9.79 4.90
C GLU A 93 -4.21 -9.84 5.22
N TYR A 94 -4.66 -9.06 6.20
CA TYR A 94 -6.08 -8.99 6.59
C TYR A 94 -6.92 -8.07 5.68
N PHE A 95 -6.29 -7.10 5.04
CA PHE A 95 -6.90 -6.17 4.10
C PHE A 95 -7.26 -6.88 2.78
#